data_AF-A0A424PJB4-F1
#
_entry.id   AF-A0A424PJB4-F1
#
_cell.length_a   1.000
_cell.length_b   1.000
_cell.length_c   1.000
_cell.angle_alpha   90.00
_cell.angle_beta   90.00
_cell.angle_gamma   90.00
#
_symmetry.space_group_name_H-M   'P 1'
#
loop_
_entity.id
_entity.type
_entity.pdbx_description
1 polymer ?
#
loop_
_entity_poly.entity_id
_entity_poly.type
_entity_poly.pdbx_seq_one_letter_code
_entity_poly.pdbx_strand_id
1 'polypeptide(L)'
;MVEQHQVYDILEKYQYDRPECTTKACAIEMGRLVGIQNVIIGSFFRSGDSSSVKTEIIIVDEDSIKHSSSGSHVGEIDGLIPHVQIAALRLSGIEPSDRLLIKAGLLELEKSENRFFALIRKLIVKAQQLFFRKEEKEE
;
A
#
# COMPACT_ATOMS: atom_id res chain seq x y z
N MET A 1 3.37 21.95 8.60
CA MET A 1 2.09 21.27 8.29
C MET A 1 0.98 22.26 8.60
N VAL A 2 -0.09 22.28 7.80
CA VAL A 2 -1.27 23.11 8.09
C VAL A 2 -2.16 22.35 9.06
N GLU A 3 -2.64 23.02 10.09
CA GLU A 3 -3.58 22.44 11.04
C GLU A 3 -4.96 22.26 10.41
N GLN A 4 -5.63 21.15 10.75
CA GLN A 4 -6.90 20.78 10.13
C GLN A 4 -7.98 21.86 10.32
N HIS A 5 -8.00 22.55 11.47
CA HIS A 5 -8.95 23.63 11.74
C HIS A 5 -8.77 24.82 10.78
N GLN A 6 -7.54 25.20 10.41
CA GLN A 6 -7.29 26.32 9.51
C GLN A 6 -7.82 26.04 8.10
N VAL A 7 -7.78 24.77 7.68
CA VAL A 7 -8.40 24.33 6.43
C VAL A 7 -9.91 24.43 6.52
N TYR A 8 -10.52 23.98 7.63
CA TYR A 8 -11.96 24.06 7.83
C TYR A 8 -12.49 25.49 7.89
N ASP A 9 -11.79 26.40 8.58
CA ASP A 9 -12.17 27.81 8.66
C ASP A 9 -12.23 28.46 7.26
N ILE A 10 -11.30 28.08 6.38
CA ILE A 10 -11.27 28.54 4.98
C ILE A 10 -12.40 27.88 4.19
N LEU A 11 -12.63 26.58 4.36
CA LEU A 11 -13.71 25.87 3.67
C LEU A 11 -15.07 26.50 3.98
N GLU A 12 -15.39 26.75 5.26
CA GLU A 12 -16.64 27.37 5.71
C GLU A 12 -16.76 28.82 5.22
N LYS A 13 -15.69 29.60 5.31
CA LYS A 13 -15.68 31.01 4.89
C LYS A 13 -15.97 31.19 3.40
N TYR A 14 -15.47 30.27 2.57
CA TYR A 14 -15.63 30.33 1.12
C TYR A 14 -16.72 29.39 0.58
N GLN A 15 -17.52 28.79 1.47
CA GLN A 15 -18.62 27.87 1.13
C GLN A 15 -18.20 26.61 0.35
N TYR A 16 -16.97 26.13 0.55
CA TYR A 16 -16.46 24.88 -0.04
C TYR A 16 -16.88 23.62 0.72
N ASP A 17 -17.65 23.77 1.79
CA ASP A 17 -18.32 22.73 2.59
C ASP A 17 -19.40 21.95 1.82
N ARG A 18 -19.60 22.25 0.53
CA ARG A 18 -20.45 21.49 -0.37
C ARG A 18 -19.70 20.33 -1.05
N PRO A 19 -20.39 19.24 -1.47
CA PRO A 19 -19.81 18.07 -2.13
C PRO A 19 -19.11 18.33 -3.49
N GLU A 20 -18.95 19.60 -3.89
CA GLU A 20 -18.39 19.99 -5.18
C GLU A 20 -16.85 20.06 -5.20
N CYS A 21 -16.18 20.11 -4.04
CA CYS A 21 -14.71 20.11 -3.96
C CYS A 21 -14.10 18.70 -4.03
N THR A 22 -14.46 17.92 -5.05
CA THR A 22 -13.95 16.55 -5.26
C THR A 22 -12.93 16.47 -6.40
N THR A 23 -12.64 17.59 -7.05
CA THR A 23 -11.76 17.67 -8.21
C THR A 23 -10.35 18.10 -7.82
N LYS A 24 -9.37 17.70 -8.62
CA LYS A 24 -7.98 18.20 -8.54
C LYS A 24 -7.92 19.74 -8.59
N ALA A 25 -8.73 20.35 -9.46
CA ALA A 25 -8.77 21.81 -9.62
C ALA A 25 -9.19 22.51 -8.33
N CYS A 26 -10.19 21.98 -7.63
CA CYS A 26 -10.63 22.55 -6.36
C CYS A 26 -9.53 22.46 -5.28
N ALA A 27 -8.84 21.32 -5.19
CA ALA A 27 -7.75 21.15 -4.22
C ALA A 27 -6.59 22.14 -4.45
N ILE A 28 -6.29 22.46 -5.70
CA ILE A 28 -5.31 23.49 -6.07
C ILE A 28 -5.79 24.89 -5.65
N GLU A 29 -7.03 25.25 -5.98
CA GLU A 29 -7.59 26.56 -5.64
C GLU A 29 -7.62 26.77 -4.12
N MET A 30 -8.03 25.75 -3.37
CA MET A 30 -7.94 25.72 -1.92
C MET A 30 -6.50 25.89 -1.42
N GLY A 31 -5.55 25.21 -2.05
CA GLY A 31 -4.13 25.38 -1.75
C GLY A 31 -3.66 26.83 -1.89
N ARG A 32 -4.13 27.54 -2.93
CA ARG A 32 -3.84 28.97 -3.13
C ARG A 32 -4.47 29.84 -2.06
N LEU A 33 -5.72 29.58 -1.69
CA LEU A 33 -6.43 30.32 -0.64
C LEU A 33 -5.78 30.16 0.74
N VAL A 34 -5.32 28.96 1.06
CA VAL A 34 -4.60 28.65 2.31
C VAL A 34 -3.15 29.16 2.26
N GLY A 35 -2.58 29.37 1.07
CA GLY A 35 -1.19 29.80 0.88
C GLY A 35 -0.17 28.66 1.02
N ILE A 36 -0.53 27.45 0.63
CA ILE A 36 0.36 26.28 0.63
C ILE A 36 0.91 25.97 -0.76
N GLN A 37 2.16 25.50 -0.80
CA GLN A 37 2.87 25.19 -2.05
C GLN A 37 2.53 23.82 -2.63
N ASN A 38 2.15 22.87 -1.77
CA ASN A 38 1.89 21.49 -2.16
C ASN A 38 0.58 21.01 -1.53
N VAL A 39 -0.22 20.28 -2.30
CA VAL A 39 -1.47 19.64 -1.83
C VAL A 39 -1.41 18.16 -2.12
N ILE A 40 -1.89 17.34 -1.17
CA ILE A 40 -2.05 15.90 -1.36
C ILE A 40 -3.52 15.63 -1.62
N ILE A 41 -3.82 14.98 -2.75
CA ILE A 41 -5.17 14.50 -3.06
C ILE A 41 -5.19 12.98 -3.11
N GLY A 42 -6.32 12.39 -2.73
CA GLY A 42 -6.55 10.96 -2.80
C GLY A 42 -7.93 10.65 -3.38
N SER A 43 -8.03 9.57 -4.14
CA SER A 43 -9.29 9.00 -4.59
C SER A 43 -9.35 7.51 -4.27
N PHE A 44 -10.53 7.08 -3.85
CA PHE A 44 -10.87 5.68 -3.63
C PHE A 44 -11.95 5.29 -4.62
N PHE A 45 -11.72 4.20 -5.35
CA PHE A 45 -12.63 3.70 -6.37
C PHE A 45 -12.92 2.22 -6.12
N ARG A 46 -14.19 1.82 -6.24
CA ARG A 46 -14.60 0.41 -6.19
C ARG A 46 -15.45 0.07 -7.41
N SER A 47 -15.12 -1.03 -8.06
CA SER A 47 -15.87 -1.60 -9.19
C SER A 47 -15.97 -3.11 -9.03
N GLY A 48 -17.19 -3.59 -8.79
CA GLY A 48 -17.43 -4.99 -8.43
C GLY A 48 -16.63 -5.38 -7.18
N ASP A 49 -15.73 -6.35 -7.35
CA ASP A 49 -14.83 -6.84 -6.30
C ASP A 49 -13.46 -6.15 -6.29
N SER A 50 -13.16 -5.31 -7.28
CA SER A 50 -11.91 -4.56 -7.33
C SER A 50 -12.07 -3.22 -6.61
N SER A 51 -11.13 -2.91 -5.72
CA SER A 51 -11.03 -1.62 -5.03
C SER A 51 -9.63 -1.06 -5.28
N SER A 52 -9.55 0.25 -5.54
CA SER A 52 -8.32 0.94 -5.91
C SER A 52 -8.19 2.25 -5.14
N VAL A 53 -6.97 2.57 -4.77
CA VAL A 53 -6.60 3.85 -4.18
C VAL A 53 -5.57 4.53 -5.07
N LYS A 54 -5.76 5.82 -5.32
CA LYS A 54 -4.81 6.67 -6.02
C LYS A 54 -4.57 7.91 -5.19
N THR A 55 -3.32 8.35 -5.11
CA THR A 55 -2.90 9.53 -4.37
C THR A 55 -1.86 10.31 -5.15
N GLU A 56 -1.90 11.63 -5.07
CA GLU A 56 -1.04 12.53 -5.81
C GLU A 56 -0.61 13.72 -4.94
N ILE A 57 0.65 14.12 -5.03
CA ILE A 57 1.15 15.42 -4.55
C ILE A 57 1.16 16.36 -5.74
N ILE A 58 0.54 17.52 -5.58
CA ILE A 58 0.44 18.56 -6.60
C ILE A 58 1.16 19.81 -6.13
N ILE A 59 1.94 20.43 -7.02
CA ILE A 59 2.53 21.76 -6.80
C ILE A 59 1.48 22.79 -7.22
N VAL A 60 1.05 23.61 -6.27
CA VAL A 60 -0.11 24.51 -6.41
C VAL A 60 0.14 25.64 -7.40
N ASP A 61 1.35 26.16 -7.46
CA ASP A 61 1.68 27.29 -8.34
C ASP A 61 1.91 26.85 -9.80
N GLU A 62 2.23 25.58 -10.02
CA GLU A 62 2.55 25.01 -11.34
C GLU A 62 1.42 24.16 -11.92
N ASP A 63 0.39 23.84 -11.12
CA ASP A 63 -0.66 22.86 -11.43
C ASP A 63 -0.14 21.46 -11.82
N SER A 64 1.11 21.16 -11.46
CA SER A 64 1.87 19.99 -11.86
C SER A 64 1.85 18.89 -10.79
N ILE A 65 1.94 17.63 -11.20
CA ILE A 65 2.02 16.49 -10.27
C ILE A 65 3.49 16.27 -9.91
N LYS A 66 3.82 16.44 -8.63
CA LYS A 66 5.17 16.18 -8.10
C LYS A 66 5.43 14.69 -7.91
N HIS A 67 4.44 13.97 -7.38
CA HIS A 67 4.53 12.56 -7.09
C HIS A 67 3.15 11.90 -7.15
N SER A 68 3.09 10.65 -7.58
CA SER A 68 1.85 9.86 -7.58
C SER A 68 2.12 8.47 -7.08
N SER A 69 1.18 7.94 -6.30
CA SER A 69 1.18 6.56 -5.84
C SER A 69 -0.21 5.96 -5.97
N SER A 70 -0.28 4.71 -6.42
CA SER A 70 -1.53 3.97 -6.57
C SER A 70 -1.37 2.52 -6.13
N GLY A 71 -2.50 1.90 -5.81
CA GLY A 71 -2.58 0.49 -5.50
C GLY A 71 -3.99 -0.04 -5.70
N SER A 72 -4.11 -1.31 -6.04
CA SER A 72 -5.37 -1.96 -6.37
C SER A 72 -5.43 -3.34 -5.75
N HIS A 73 -6.60 -3.73 -5.27
CA HIS A 73 -6.84 -5.03 -4.67
C HIS A 73 -8.19 -5.59 -5.10
N VAL A 74 -8.25 -6.90 -5.33
CA VAL A 74 -9.49 -7.62 -5.64
C VAL A 74 -9.89 -8.42 -4.40
N GLY A 75 -11.10 -8.18 -3.90
CA GLY A 75 -11.66 -8.83 -2.71
C GLY A 75 -12.16 -7.84 -1.67
N GLU A 76 -11.91 -8.16 -0.40
CA GLU A 76 -12.27 -7.31 0.72
C GLU A 76 -11.47 -6.02 0.72
N ILE A 77 -12.11 -4.92 1.13
CA ILE A 77 -11.51 -3.58 1.15
C ILE A 77 -10.25 -3.52 2.02
N ASP A 78 -10.16 -4.36 3.04
CA ASP A 78 -9.01 -4.44 3.96
C ASP A 78 -7.71 -4.80 3.23
N GLY A 79 -7.78 -5.45 2.06
CA GLY A 79 -6.62 -5.69 1.21
C GLY A 79 -5.99 -4.42 0.61
N LEU A 80 -6.65 -3.25 0.70
CA LEU A 80 -6.05 -1.96 0.35
C LEU A 80 -5.21 -1.35 1.46
N ILE A 81 -5.34 -1.78 2.72
CA ILE A 81 -4.56 -1.23 3.83
C ILE A 81 -3.04 -1.21 3.51
N PRO A 82 -2.41 -2.31 3.05
CA PRO A 82 -0.98 -2.27 2.70
C PRO A 82 -0.68 -1.32 1.52
N HIS A 83 -1.61 -1.18 0.57
CA HIS A 83 -1.48 -0.26 -0.57
C HIS A 83 -1.52 1.22 -0.14
N VAL A 84 -2.41 1.57 0.78
CA VAL A 84 -2.49 2.92 1.37
C VAL A 84 -1.22 3.24 2.15
N GLN A 85 -0.68 2.28 2.91
CA GLN A 85 0.57 2.47 3.65
C GLN A 85 1.76 2.70 2.70
N ILE A 86 1.85 1.92 1.62
CA ILE A 86 2.88 2.10 0.57
C ILE A 86 2.77 3.48 -0.05
N ALA A 87 1.55 3.91 -0.38
CA ALA A 87 1.30 5.23 -0.93
C ALA A 87 1.80 6.33 0.02
N ALA A 88 1.42 6.28 1.30
CA ALA A 88 1.87 7.23 2.31
C ALA A 88 3.39 7.30 2.45
N LEU A 89 4.08 6.15 2.46
CA LEU A 89 5.55 6.09 2.53
C LEU A 89 6.21 6.73 1.31
N ARG A 90 5.76 6.36 0.10
CA ARG A 90 6.29 6.92 -1.16
C ARG A 90 6.09 8.43 -1.26
N LEU A 91 4.91 8.92 -0.88
CA LEU A 91 4.62 10.36 -0.81
C LEU A 91 5.50 11.07 0.23
N SER A 92 5.91 10.37 1.29
CA SER A 92 6.85 10.88 2.30
C SER A 92 8.33 10.77 1.88
N GLY A 93 8.61 10.21 0.69
CA GLY A 93 9.98 9.96 0.23
C GLY A 93 10.67 8.78 0.93
N ILE A 94 9.91 7.90 1.60
CA ILE A 94 10.42 6.72 2.29
C ILE A 94 10.11 5.49 1.44
N GLU A 95 11.12 4.64 1.22
CA GLU A 95 10.92 3.40 0.46
C GLU A 95 10.14 2.37 1.32
N PRO A 96 9.06 1.76 0.81
CA PRO A 96 8.34 0.71 1.51
C PRO A 96 9.19 -0.54 1.74
N SER A 97 9.10 -1.13 2.93
CA SER A 97 9.81 -2.38 3.24
C SER A 97 9.32 -3.57 2.41
N ASP A 98 10.20 -4.53 2.12
CA ASP A 98 9.86 -5.79 1.44
C ASP A 98 8.68 -6.52 2.07
N ARG A 99 8.63 -6.58 3.41
CA ARG A 99 7.50 -7.20 4.15
C ARG A 99 6.15 -6.56 3.80
N LEU A 100 6.13 -5.25 3.61
CA LEU A 100 4.94 -4.51 3.24
C LEU A 100 4.57 -4.73 1.77
N LEU A 101 5.58 -4.75 0.88
CA LEU A 101 5.39 -5.08 -0.54
C LEU A 101 4.84 -6.50 -0.73
N ILE A 102 5.33 -7.47 0.04
CA ILE A 102 4.82 -8.85 0.05
C ILE A 102 3.36 -8.89 0.51
N LYS A 103 3.02 -8.17 1.59
CA LYS A 103 1.62 -8.07 2.06
C LYS A 103 0.70 -7.44 1.01
N ALA A 104 1.21 -6.50 0.22
CA ALA A 104 0.48 -5.91 -0.89
C ALA A 104 0.43 -6.81 -2.14
N GLY A 105 1.14 -7.94 -2.16
CA GLY A 105 1.26 -8.80 -3.34
C GLY A 105 2.10 -8.19 -4.47
N LEU A 106 2.95 -7.21 -4.18
CA LEU A 106 3.80 -6.50 -5.14
C LEU A 106 5.23 -7.06 -5.21
N LEU A 107 5.61 -7.90 -4.24
CA LEU A 107 6.91 -8.57 -4.20
C LEU A 107 6.67 -10.05 -3.85
N GLU A 108 7.21 -10.95 -4.66
CA GLU A 108 7.21 -12.38 -4.35
C GLU A 108 8.38 -12.69 -3.40
N LEU A 109 8.09 -13.43 -2.32
CA LEU A 109 9.14 -14.02 -1.51
C LEU A 109 9.89 -15.03 -2.39
N GLU A 110 11.12 -14.71 -2.82
CA GLU A 110 12.03 -15.75 -3.26
C GLU A 110 12.24 -16.70 -2.08
N LYS A 111 11.53 -17.82 -2.13
CA LYS A 111 11.65 -18.90 -1.16
C LYS A 111 13.02 -19.51 -1.40
N SER A 112 14.03 -19.01 -0.68
CA SER A 112 15.38 -19.56 -0.63
C SER A 112 15.30 -21.02 -0.15
N GLU A 113 15.11 -21.93 -1.11
CA GLU A 113 15.17 -23.36 -0.87
C GLU A 113 16.64 -23.73 -0.75
N ASN A 114 17.20 -23.50 0.44
CA ASN A 114 18.59 -23.87 0.73
C ASN A 114 18.78 -25.37 0.49
N ARG A 115 19.73 -25.74 -0.38
CA ARG A 115 20.08 -27.15 -0.70
C ARG A 115 20.28 -28.04 0.54
N PHE A 116 20.70 -27.43 1.64
CA PHE A 116 20.84 -28.07 2.94
C PHE A 116 19.51 -28.64 3.48
N PHE A 117 18.41 -27.89 3.37
CA PHE A 117 17.09 -28.36 3.80
C PHE A 117 16.55 -29.48 2.91
N ALA A 118 16.81 -29.43 1.60
CA ALA A 118 16.47 -30.52 0.68
C ALA A 118 17.26 -31.81 1.01
N LEU A 119 18.53 -31.68 1.39
CA LEU A 119 19.37 -32.80 1.82
C LEU A 119 18.90 -33.39 3.17
N ILE A 120 18.58 -32.53 4.14
CA ILE A 120 18.03 -32.97 5.43
C ILE A 120 16.71 -33.73 5.23
N ARG A 121 15.81 -33.22 4.38
CA ARG A 121 14.52 -33.90 4.10
C ARG A 121 14.74 -35.29 3.50
N LYS A 122 15.71 -35.45 2.59
CA LYS A 122 16.08 -36.77 2.04
C LYS A 122 16.67 -37.71 3.10
N LEU A 123 17.50 -37.19 4.00
CA LEU A 123 18.10 -37.99 5.08
C LEU A 123 17.05 -38.46 6.11
N ILE A 124 16.12 -37.59 6.51
CA ILE A 124 15.04 -37.93 7.45
C ILE A 124 14.13 -39.01 6.88
N VAL A 125 13.70 -38.88 5.61
CA VAL A 125 12.84 -39.89 4.96
C VAL A 125 13.56 -41.23 4.84
N LYS A 126 14.84 -41.22 4.45
CA LYS A 126 15.63 -42.45 4.32
C LYS A 126 15.87 -43.12 5.68
N ALA A 127 16.06 -42.33 6.74
CA ALA A 127 16.17 -42.84 8.10
C ALA A 127 14.85 -43.44 8.61
N GLN A 128 13.71 -42.80 8.35
CA GLN A 128 12.38 -43.35 8.68
C GLN A 128 12.12 -44.69 7.99
N GLN A 129 12.45 -44.82 6.70
CA GLN A 129 12.29 -46.08 5.96
C GLN A 129 13.19 -47.21 6.49
N LEU A 130 14.40 -46.88 6.94
CA LEU A 130 15.33 -47.85 7.53
C LEU A 130 14.91 -48.27 8.95
N PHE A 131 14.26 -47.38 9.70
CA PHE A 131 13.74 -47.69 11.03
C PHE A 131 12.52 -48.61 10.96
N PHE A 132 11.56 -48.36 10.04
CA PHE A 132 10.41 -49.24 9.80
C PHE A 132 10.79 -50.65 9.32
N ARG A 133 11.93 -50.82 8.64
CA ARG A 133 12.39 -52.15 8.19
C ARG A 133 13.06 -52.99 9.29
N LYS A 134 13.32 -52.40 10.46
CA LYS A 134 13.95 -53.11 11.60
C LYS A 134 12.95 -53.78 12.53
N GLU A 135 11.71 -53.29 12.62
CA GLU A 135 10.68 -53.89 13.48
C GLU A 135 10.14 -55.22 12.94
N GLU A 136 10.32 -55.53 11.66
CA GLU A 136 9.79 -56.77 11.03
C GLU A 136 10.70 -58.00 11.18
N LYS A 137 11.81 -57.92 11.93
CA LYS A 137 12.80 -59.01 12.09
C LYS A 137 12.98 -59.53 13.51
N GLU A 138 12.10 -59.12 14.44
CA GLU A 138 12.13 -59.54 15.86
C GLU A 138 10.83 -60.24 16.31
N GLU A 139 10.13 -60.93 15.39
CA GLU A 139 9.17 -62.00 15.70
C GLU A 139 9.67 -63.35 15.15
#